data_AF-A0A5B6VMA0-F1
#
_entry.id   AF-A0A5B6VMA0-F1
#
_cell.length_a   1.000
_cell.length_b   1.000
_cell.length_c   1.000
_cell.angle_alpha   90.00
_cell.angle_beta   90.00
_cell.angle_gamma   90.00
#
_symmetry.space_group_name_H-M   'P 1'
#
loop_
_entity.id
_entity.type
_entity.pdbx_description
1 polymer ?
#
loop_
_entity_poly.entity_id
_entity_poly.type
_entity_poly.pdbx_seq_one_letter_code
_entity_poly.pdbx_strand_id
1 'polypeptide(L)'
;MGYSDKDKLGCVMSLLVDEAHHWWMTVECGTALKRVRRREFMDLVQGTLSVNEYKAKFVCLSHYAPELVAHEASRCKRFRFGMSREIKLYLVAQSVEVFDELVEKTYALEETLREEPKAFSVGAVKRKSGTISGSGRKGKRGHFGTSG
;
A
#
# COMPACT_ATOMS: atom_id res chain seq x y z
N MET A 1 6.01 -48.73 -26.21
CA MET A 1 5.81 -47.27 -26.18
C MET A 1 4.32 -47.01 -26.01
N GLY A 2 3.88 -46.49 -24.86
CA GLY A 2 2.50 -46.03 -24.69
C GLY A 2 2.41 -44.54 -25.04
N TYR A 3 1.36 -44.13 -25.75
CA TYR A 3 1.11 -42.71 -26.02
C TYR A 3 0.93 -41.94 -24.71
N SER A 4 1.55 -40.77 -24.60
CA SER A 4 1.37 -39.88 -23.45
C SER A 4 -0.03 -39.27 -23.49
N ASP A 5 -0.59 -38.88 -22.34
CA ASP A 5 -1.95 -38.34 -22.29
C ASP A 5 -2.11 -37.07 -23.14
N LYS A 6 -1.03 -36.29 -23.31
CA LYS A 6 -0.96 -35.17 -24.26
C LYS A 6 -1.07 -35.60 -25.72
N ASP A 7 -0.50 -36.75 -26.08
CA ASP A 7 -0.50 -37.25 -27.46
C ASP A 7 -1.87 -37.85 -27.80
N LYS A 8 -2.52 -38.49 -26.81
CA LYS A 8 -3.91 -38.94 -26.92
C LYS A 8 -4.86 -37.76 -27.07
N LEU A 9 -4.65 -36.68 -26.30
CA LEU A 9 -5.46 -35.47 -26.40
C LEU A 9 -5.37 -34.84 -27.79
N GLY A 10 -4.14 -34.70 -28.32
CA GLY A 10 -3.93 -34.17 -29.67
C GLY A 10 -4.60 -35.02 -30.76
N CYS A 11 -4.56 -36.35 -30.62
CA CYS A 11 -5.22 -37.27 -31.55
C CYS A 11 -6.76 -37.14 -31.48
N VAL A 12 -7.34 -37.11 -30.28
CA VAL A 12 -8.79 -36.93 -30.09
C VAL A 12 -9.26 -35.56 -30.59
N MET A 13 -8.48 -34.50 -30.34
CA MET A 13 -8.79 -33.15 -30.85
C MET A 13 -8.75 -33.08 -32.38
N SER A 14 -7.86 -33.84 -33.02
CA SER A 14 -7.79 -33.93 -34.49
C SER A 14 -8.99 -34.68 -35.10
N LEU A 15 -9.68 -35.50 -34.29
CA LEU A 15 -10.89 -36.23 -34.68
C LEU A 15 -12.18 -35.42 -34.44
N LEU A 16 -12.12 -34.36 -33.63
CA LEU A 16 -13.20 -33.39 -33.50
C LEU A 16 -13.15 -32.48 -34.74
N VAL A 17 -14.04 -32.71 -35.70
CA VAL A 17 -14.13 -31.88 -36.91
C VAL A 17 -15.23 -30.81 -36.72
N ASP A 18 -15.08 -29.67 -37.40
CA ASP A 18 -16.05 -28.58 -37.49
C ASP A 18 -16.47 -27.97 -36.14
N GLU A 19 -17.77 -28.08 -35.83
CA GLU A 19 -18.45 -27.37 -34.74
C GLU A 19 -17.92 -27.76 -33.36
N ALA A 20 -17.47 -29.01 -33.18
CA ALA A 20 -16.97 -29.50 -31.90
C ALA A 20 -15.57 -28.96 -31.58
N HIS A 21 -14.71 -28.80 -32.60
CA HIS A 21 -13.41 -28.14 -32.45
C HIS A 21 -13.59 -26.64 -32.20
N HIS A 22 -14.49 -25.98 -32.94
CA HIS A 22 -14.80 -24.57 -32.71
C HIS A 22 -15.38 -24.31 -31.31
N TRP A 23 -16.31 -25.16 -30.86
CA TRP A 23 -16.88 -25.09 -29.52
C TRP A 23 -15.82 -25.33 -28.45
N TRP A 24 -14.97 -26.35 -28.61
CA TRP A 24 -13.86 -26.61 -27.68
C TRP A 24 -12.91 -25.42 -27.60
N MET A 25 -12.51 -24.83 -28.73
CA MET A 25 -11.65 -23.63 -28.74
C MET A 25 -12.32 -22.42 -28.09
N THR A 26 -13.63 -22.25 -28.26
CA THR A 26 -14.40 -21.16 -27.64
C THR A 26 -14.52 -21.35 -26.12
N VAL A 27 -14.82 -22.57 -25.66
CA VAL A 27 -14.89 -22.91 -24.24
C VAL A 27 -13.51 -22.81 -23.59
N GLU A 28 -12.47 -23.33 -24.25
CA GLU A 28 -11.09 -23.24 -23.80
C GLU A 28 -10.64 -21.78 -23.70
N CYS A 29 -10.99 -20.92 -24.66
CA CYS A 29 -10.78 -19.47 -24.60
C CYS A 29 -11.52 -18.83 -23.41
N GLY A 30 -12.76 -19.24 -23.14
CA GLY A 30 -13.51 -18.81 -21.95
C GLY A 30 -12.85 -19.21 -20.63
N THR A 31 -12.27 -20.42 -20.56
CA THR A 31 -11.51 -20.86 -19.38
C THR A 31 -10.15 -20.17 -19.27
N ALA A 32 -9.49 -19.90 -20.40
CA ALA A 32 -8.22 -19.18 -20.47
C ALA A 32 -8.38 -17.74 -19.98
N LEU A 33 -9.42 -17.04 -20.44
CA LEU A 33 -9.74 -15.68 -19.97
C LEU A 33 -10.00 -15.66 -18.46
N LYS A 34 -10.81 -16.60 -17.94
CA LYS A 34 -11.05 -16.72 -16.50
C LYS A 34 -9.75 -16.95 -15.72
N ARG A 35 -8.84 -17.78 -16.21
CA ARG A 35 -7.52 -18.01 -15.59
C ARG A 35 -6.66 -16.75 -15.61
N VAL A 36 -6.67 -15.99 -16.70
CA VAL A 36 -5.95 -14.72 -16.83
C VAL A 36 -6.49 -13.68 -15.83
N ARG A 37 -7.82 -13.49 -15.78
CA ARG A 37 -8.46 -12.54 -14.84
C ARG A 37 -8.26 -12.94 -13.38
N ARG A 38 -8.30 -14.25 -13.08
CA ARG A 38 -7.96 -14.77 -11.75
C ARG A 38 -6.52 -14.43 -11.37
N ARG A 39 -5.57 -14.57 -12.29
CA ARG A 39 -4.17 -14.19 -12.05
C ARG A 39 -4.03 -12.68 -11.85
N GLU A 40 -4.69 -11.88 -12.68
CA GLU A 40 -4.76 -10.42 -12.53
C GLU A 40 -5.25 -10.02 -11.12
N PHE A 41 -6.25 -10.71 -10.57
CA PHE A 41 -6.70 -10.50 -9.20
C PHE A 41 -5.65 -10.87 -8.15
N MET A 42 -4.96 -12.01 -8.32
CA MET A 42 -3.92 -12.47 -7.39
C MET A 42 -2.71 -11.55 -7.35
N ASP A 43 -2.40 -10.92 -8.48
CA ASP A 43 -1.27 -10.00 -8.63
C ASP A 43 -1.68 -8.53 -8.42
N LEU A 44 -2.97 -8.26 -8.18
CA LEU A 44 -3.50 -6.90 -8.00
C LEU A 44 -2.88 -6.24 -6.76
N VAL A 45 -2.12 -5.18 -7.02
CA VAL A 45 -1.53 -4.25 -6.04
C VAL A 45 -2.00 -2.82 -6.35
N GLN A 46 -2.01 -1.96 -5.33
CA GLN A 46 -2.37 -0.55 -5.44
C GLN A 46 -1.42 0.17 -6.39
N GLY A 47 -0.10 -0.01 -6.21
CA GLY A 47 0.90 0.62 -7.06
C GLY A 47 0.72 2.14 -7.08
N THR A 48 0.45 2.68 -8.27
CA THR A 48 0.19 4.12 -8.48
C THR A 48 -1.29 4.48 -8.50
N LEU A 49 -2.19 3.51 -8.30
CA LEU A 49 -3.63 3.73 -8.26
C LEU A 49 -4.01 4.40 -6.94
N SER A 50 -5.00 5.29 -7.00
CA SER A 50 -5.70 5.72 -5.79
C SER A 50 -6.38 4.52 -5.11
N VAL A 51 -6.66 4.62 -3.80
CA VAL A 51 -7.40 3.58 -3.06
C VAL A 51 -8.76 3.31 -3.73
N ASN A 52 -9.40 4.33 -4.31
CA ASN A 52 -10.70 4.19 -4.97
C ASN A 52 -10.59 3.39 -6.28
N GLU A 53 -9.61 3.71 -7.13
CA GLU A 53 -9.35 2.97 -8.37
C GLU A 53 -8.94 1.52 -8.08
N TYR A 54 -8.12 1.32 -7.05
CA TYR A 54 -7.76 -0.02 -6.58
C TYR A 54 -8.98 -0.79 -6.10
N LYS A 55 -9.85 -0.19 -5.27
CA LYS A 55 -11.09 -0.81 -4.78
C LYS A 55 -12.00 -1.22 -5.94
N ALA A 56 -12.18 -0.35 -6.92
CA ALA A 56 -13.00 -0.64 -8.10
C ALA A 56 -12.47 -1.86 -8.87
N LYS A 57 -11.15 -1.91 -9.14
CA LYS A 57 -10.51 -3.07 -9.77
C LYS A 57 -10.61 -4.33 -8.91
N PHE A 58 -10.42 -4.21 -7.60
CA PHE A 58 -10.52 -5.31 -6.66
C PHE A 58 -11.89 -5.96 -6.72
N VAL A 59 -12.97 -5.17 -6.61
CA VAL A 59 -14.35 -5.67 -6.66
C VAL A 59 -14.62 -6.35 -8.01
N CYS A 60 -14.26 -5.68 -9.11
CA CYS A 60 -14.46 -6.21 -10.47
C CYS A 60 -13.74 -7.56 -10.69
N LEU A 61 -12.47 -7.66 -10.27
CA LEU A 61 -11.66 -8.86 -10.47
C LEU A 61 -11.97 -9.97 -9.46
N SER A 62 -12.53 -9.65 -8.28
CA SER A 62 -12.88 -10.64 -7.26
C SER A 62 -13.89 -11.68 -7.74
N HIS A 63 -14.72 -11.32 -8.73
CA HIS A 63 -15.66 -12.25 -9.37
C HIS A 63 -14.97 -13.45 -10.05
N TYR A 64 -13.70 -13.34 -10.41
CA TYR A 64 -12.92 -14.42 -11.03
C TYR A 64 -12.17 -15.29 -10.01
N ALA A 65 -12.19 -14.94 -8.73
CA ALA A 65 -11.54 -15.67 -7.65
C ALA A 65 -12.38 -15.62 -6.34
N PRO A 66 -13.67 -16.02 -6.38
CA PRO A 66 -14.57 -15.91 -5.24
C PRO A 66 -14.05 -16.65 -3.99
N GLU A 67 -13.26 -17.72 -4.18
CA GLU A 67 -12.64 -18.48 -3.10
C GLU A 67 -11.67 -17.66 -2.26
N LEU A 68 -11.06 -16.61 -2.81
CA LEU A 68 -10.11 -15.74 -2.10
C LEU A 68 -10.81 -14.64 -1.29
N VAL A 69 -12.10 -14.42 -1.53
CA VAL A 69 -12.90 -13.36 -0.91
C VAL A 69 -14.20 -13.88 -0.30
N ALA A 70 -14.34 -15.20 -0.17
CA ALA A 70 -15.57 -15.87 0.28
C ALA A 70 -16.01 -15.45 1.68
N HIS A 71 -15.05 -15.12 2.54
CA HIS A 71 -15.29 -14.62 3.89
C HIS A 71 -14.73 -13.22 4.04
N GLU A 72 -15.34 -12.43 4.91
CA GLU A 72 -14.97 -11.03 5.11
C GLU A 72 -13.51 -10.88 5.55
N ALA A 73 -13.06 -11.71 6.50
CA ALA A 73 -11.66 -11.75 6.92
C ALA A 73 -10.69 -12.07 5.76
N SER A 74 -11.04 -13.02 4.88
CA SER A 74 -10.24 -13.36 3.69
C SER A 74 -10.21 -12.20 2.68
N ARG A 75 -11.36 -11.55 2.47
CA ARG A 75 -11.49 -10.36 1.61
C ARG A 75 -10.65 -9.20 2.14
N CYS A 76 -10.72 -8.92 3.43
CA CYS A 76 -9.90 -7.93 4.12
C CYS A 76 -8.40 -8.24 3.99
N LYS A 77 -8.01 -9.49 4.24
CA LYS A 77 -6.61 -9.94 4.10
C LYS A 77 -6.11 -9.75 2.66
N ARG A 78 -6.91 -10.12 1.67
CA ARG A 78 -6.57 -9.98 0.24
C ARG A 78 -6.48 -8.52 -0.19
N PHE A 79 -7.35 -7.65 0.31
CA PHE A 79 -7.30 -6.21 0.05
C PHE A 79 -6.04 -5.58 0.68
N ARG A 80 -5.78 -5.86 1.96
CA ARG A 80 -4.56 -5.40 2.66
C ARG A 80 -3.29 -5.84 1.96
N PHE A 81 -3.24 -7.06 1.41
CA PHE A 81 -2.06 -7.56 0.71
C PHE A 81 -1.60 -6.63 -0.42
N GLY A 82 -2.56 -6.15 -1.22
CA GLY A 82 -2.28 -5.29 -2.37
C GLY A 82 -2.03 -3.82 -2.02
N MET A 83 -2.32 -3.37 -0.80
CA MET A 83 -2.08 -1.98 -0.37
C MET A 83 -0.59 -1.60 -0.40
N SER A 84 -0.32 -0.30 -0.54
CA SER A 84 1.02 0.27 -0.43
C SER A 84 1.67 -0.03 0.93
N ARG A 85 3.01 -0.02 1.00
CA ARG A 85 3.73 -0.34 2.24
C ARG A 85 3.38 0.61 3.39
N GLU A 86 3.26 1.89 3.09
CA GLU A 86 2.93 2.94 4.05
C GLU A 86 1.56 2.66 4.69
N ILE A 87 0.52 2.49 3.88
CA ILE A 87 -0.84 2.20 4.36
C ILE A 87 -0.87 0.86 5.12
N LYS A 88 -0.20 -0.19 4.62
CA LYS A 88 -0.13 -1.49 5.29
C LYS A 88 0.40 -1.40 6.72
N LEU A 89 1.44 -0.61 6.96
CA LEU A 89 2.04 -0.49 8.29
C LEU A 89 1.03 0.05 9.32
N TYR A 90 0.22 1.04 8.94
CA TYR A 90 -0.85 1.56 9.81
C TYR A 90 -1.95 0.52 10.07
N LEU A 91 -2.33 -0.23 9.03
CA LEU A 91 -3.40 -1.22 9.14
C LEU A 91 -2.99 -2.48 9.90
N VAL A 92 -1.72 -2.89 9.90
CA VAL A 92 -1.27 -4.06 10.67
C VAL A 92 -1.49 -3.90 12.17
N ALA A 93 -1.41 -2.68 12.69
CA ALA A 93 -1.71 -2.39 14.08
C ALA A 93 -3.20 -2.49 14.43
N GLN A 94 -4.08 -2.54 13.42
CA GLN A 94 -5.54 -2.54 13.59
C GLN A 94 -6.13 -3.79 12.93
N SER A 95 -6.53 -4.78 13.72
CA SER A 95 -7.20 -5.99 13.21
C SER A 95 -8.64 -5.67 12.76
N VAL A 96 -8.80 -5.08 11.57
CA VAL A 96 -10.11 -4.69 11.01
C VAL A 96 -10.63 -5.77 10.08
N GLU A 97 -11.55 -6.62 10.56
CA GLU A 97 -12.06 -7.75 9.77
C GLU A 97 -13.31 -7.44 8.96
N VAL A 98 -13.85 -6.22 9.08
CA VAL A 98 -14.98 -5.72 8.29
C VAL A 98 -14.48 -4.98 7.04
N PHE A 99 -14.94 -5.36 5.85
CA PHE A 99 -14.37 -4.88 4.59
C PHE A 99 -14.61 -3.39 4.37
N ASP A 100 -15.82 -2.91 4.64
CA ASP A 100 -16.13 -1.50 4.44
C ASP A 100 -15.40 -0.61 5.45
N GLU A 101 -15.27 -1.03 6.71
CA GLU A 101 -14.47 -0.32 7.72
C GLU A 101 -13.00 -0.23 7.32
N LEU A 102 -12.44 -1.33 6.79
CA LEU A 102 -11.08 -1.36 6.28
C LEU A 102 -10.89 -0.35 5.14
N VAL A 103 -11.85 -0.28 4.22
CA VAL A 103 -11.82 0.62 3.07
C VAL A 103 -11.89 2.09 3.51
N GLU A 104 -12.80 2.43 4.42
CA GLU A 104 -12.91 3.80 4.97
C GLU A 104 -11.59 4.22 5.66
N LYS A 105 -10.99 3.33 6.45
CA LYS A 105 -9.69 3.60 7.06
C LYS A 105 -8.58 3.78 6.03
N THR A 106 -8.58 2.99 4.95
CA THR A 106 -7.59 3.15 3.87
C THR A 106 -7.74 4.49 3.14
N TYR A 107 -8.96 4.98 2.95
CA TYR A 107 -9.19 6.31 2.38
C TYR A 107 -8.65 7.42 3.27
N ALA A 108 -8.97 7.38 4.57
CA ALA A 108 -8.45 8.35 5.53
C ALA A 108 -6.91 8.35 5.55
N LEU A 109 -6.29 7.17 5.48
CA LEU A 109 -4.83 7.06 5.41
C LEU A 109 -4.25 7.66 4.11
N GLU A 110 -4.85 7.39 2.96
CA GLU A 110 -4.42 7.97 1.68
C GLU A 110 -4.50 9.50 1.71
N GLU A 111 -5.57 10.06 2.28
CA GLU A 111 -5.72 11.51 2.45
C GLU A 111 -4.63 12.08 3.36
N THR A 112 -4.41 11.49 4.55
CA THR A 112 -3.39 11.95 5.50
C THR A 112 -1.96 11.85 4.97
N LEU A 113 -1.66 10.87 4.11
CA LEU A 113 -0.33 10.72 3.49
C LEU A 113 -0.11 11.70 2.33
N ARG A 114 -1.19 12.13 1.68
CA ARG A 114 -1.15 13.17 0.64
C ARG A 114 -0.95 14.56 1.22
N GLU A 115 -1.42 14.77 2.46
CA GLU A 115 -1.08 15.94 3.25
C GLU A 115 0.36 15.83 3.75
N GLU A 116 1.31 16.44 3.06
CA GLU A 116 2.69 16.62 3.53
C GLU A 116 2.70 17.06 5.01
N PRO A 117 3.64 16.56 5.85
CA PRO A 117 3.71 16.97 7.23
C PRO A 117 3.88 18.48 7.29
N LYS A 118 2.85 19.19 7.80
CA LYS A 118 3.02 20.56 8.27
C LYS A 118 4.20 20.51 9.22
N ALA A 119 5.34 21.04 8.78
CA ALA A 119 6.52 21.15 9.61
C ALA A 119 6.06 21.76 10.93
N PHE A 120 6.01 20.95 12.00
CA PHE A 120 5.90 21.49 13.33
C PHE A 120 7.21 22.25 13.50
N SER A 121 7.16 23.55 13.24
CA SER A 121 8.25 24.45 13.57
C SER A 121 8.39 24.30 15.08
N VAL A 122 9.39 23.54 15.50
CA VAL A 122 9.87 23.57 16.88
C VAL A 122 10.35 25.00 17.05
N GLY A 123 9.46 25.83 17.60
CA GLY A 123 9.72 27.22 17.89
C GLY A 123 10.99 27.26 18.72
N ALA A 124 12.07 27.77 18.12
CA ALA A 124 13.28 28.09 18.84
C ALA A 124 12.89 29.08 19.94
N VAL A 125 12.80 28.59 21.18
CA VAL A 125 12.62 29.42 22.37
C VAL A 125 13.86 30.29 22.50
N LYS A 126 13.81 31.48 21.91
CA LYS A 126 14.82 32.52 22.04
C LYS A 126 14.70 33.13 23.43
N ARG A 127 15.42 32.55 24.40
CA ARG A 127 15.61 33.14 25.73
C ARG A 127 16.41 34.43 25.57
N LYS A 128 15.75 35.59 25.63
CA LYS A 128 16.41 36.89 25.82
C LYS A 128 16.76 37.03 27.31
N SER A 129 18.01 36.77 27.69
CA SER A 129 18.54 37.25 28.98
C SER A 129 18.97 38.70 28.80
N GLY A 130 18.29 39.61 29.48
CA GLY A 130 18.49 41.05 29.39
C GLY A 130 19.86 41.51 29.88
N THR A 131 20.45 42.42 29.12
CA THR A 131 21.59 43.27 29.51
C THR A 131 21.14 44.29 30.53
N ILE A 132 21.69 44.27 31.74
CA ILE A 132 21.58 45.38 32.69
C ILE A 132 22.83 46.23 32.55
N SER A 133 22.63 47.42 31.98
CA SER A 133 23.60 48.51 31.94
C SER A 133 23.77 49.08 33.34
N GLY A 134 25.01 49.10 33.85
CA GLY A 134 25.39 49.81 35.07
C GLY A 134 26.59 50.71 34.78
N SER A 135 26.33 52.01 34.57
CA SER A 135 27.35 53.04 34.50
C SER A 135 27.73 53.53 35.90
N GLY A 136 29.01 53.55 36.25
CA GLY A 136 29.52 54.17 37.48
C GLY A 136 30.99 54.53 37.36
N ARG A 137 31.29 55.83 37.26
CA ARG A 137 32.64 56.41 37.17
C ARG A 137 33.24 56.67 38.56
N LYS A 138 34.58 56.64 38.61
CA LYS A 138 35.51 57.55 39.35
C LYS A 138 36.01 57.12 40.74
N GLY A 139 37.34 57.04 40.88
CA GLY A 139 38.06 57.04 42.18
C GLY A 139 39.57 56.81 42.02
N LYS A 140 40.41 57.66 42.61
CA LYS A 140 41.85 57.85 42.38
C LYS A 140 42.74 57.21 43.46
N ARG A 141 43.99 56.93 43.08
CA ARG A 141 45.26 57.00 43.85
C ARG A 141 45.60 55.89 44.86
N GLY A 142 46.85 55.42 44.77
CA GLY A 142 47.56 54.71 45.85
C GLY A 142 48.87 54.10 45.36
N HIS A 143 49.91 54.92 45.25
CA HIS A 143 51.30 54.52 45.08
C HIS A 143 51.90 54.21 46.45
N PHE A 144 52.53 53.05 46.63
CA PHE A 144 53.55 52.78 47.65
C PHE A 144 54.53 51.74 47.10
N GLY A 145 55.82 52.06 47.16
CA GLY A 145 56.91 51.17 46.76
C GLY A 145 57.69 50.60 47.95
N THR A 146 58.87 50.07 47.62
CA THR A 146 59.99 49.61 48.49
C THR A 146 59.68 48.31 49.27
N SER A 147 60.54 47.29 49.40
CA SER A 147 62.01 47.11 49.36
C SER A 147 62.28 45.62 49.02
N GLY A 148 63.45 45.11 48.65
CA GLY A 148 64.81 45.60 48.51
C GLY A 148 65.67 44.49 47.90
#